data_AF-A0A380DTD7-F1
#
_entry.id   AF-A0A380DTD7-F1
#
_cell.length_a   1.000
_cell.length_b   1.000
_cell.length_c   1.000
_cell.angle_alpha   90.00
_cell.angle_beta   90.00
_cell.angle_gamma   90.00
#
_symmetry.space_group_name_H-M   'P 1'
#
loop_
_entity.id
_entity.type
_entity.pdbx_description
1 polymer ?
#
loop_
_entity_poly.entity_id
_entity_poly.type
_entity_poly.pdbx_seq_one_letter_code
_entity_poly.pdbx_strand_id
1 'polypeptide(L)' 'MLGKMLTNFFTEVKWGDIEYLILDLPPGTGDVALDVHTMLPSSKEIIVTTPHPTAAFVAARAGAMAKHTDHSILGVMKT' A
#
# COMPACT_ATOMS: atom_id res chain seq x y z
N MET A 1 -7.04 5.43 14.83
CA MET A 1 -5.79 5.27 15.62
C MET A 1 -4.59 4.99 14.72
N LEU A 2 -4.73 4.11 13.71
CA LEU A 2 -3.69 3.79 12.73
C LEU A 2 -3.26 4.98 11.84
N GLY A 3 -4.18 5.79 11.31
CA GLY A 3 -3.81 6.99 10.57
C GLY A 3 -2.89 7.95 11.34
N LYS A 4 -3.08 8.10 12.67
CA LYS A 4 -2.18 8.89 13.52
C LYS A 4 -0.78 8.28 13.62
N MET A 5 -0.67 6.94 13.61
CA MET A 5 0.63 6.26 13.57
C MET A 5 1.33 6.46 12.22
N LEU A 6 0.59 6.44 11.11
CA LEU A 6 1.14 6.75 9.78
C LEU A 6 1.63 8.19 9.71
N THR A 7 0.85 9.16 10.19
CA THR A 7 1.29 10.55 10.28
C THR A 7 2.59 10.66 11.06
N ASN A 8 2.66 10.08 12.27
CA ASN A 8 3.88 10.08 13.07
C ASN A 8 5.06 9.39 12.36
N PHE A 9 4.82 8.31 11.63
CA PHE A 9 5.86 7.60 10.88
C PHE A 9 6.48 8.48 9.78
N PHE A 10 5.66 9.28 9.09
CA PHE A 10 6.15 10.19 8.05
C PHE A 10 6.76 11.48 8.60
N THR A 11 6.33 11.96 9.78
CA THR A 11 6.80 13.25 10.33
C THR A 11 7.88 13.15 11.38
N GLU A 12 7.86 12.11 12.24
CA GLU A 12 8.76 11.99 13.40
C GLU A 12 9.99 11.12 13.13
N VAL A 13 9.95 10.28 12.09
CA VAL A 13 11.09 9.44 11.70
C VAL A 13 12.06 10.24 10.85
N LYS A 14 13.34 10.23 11.22
CA LYS A 14 14.42 10.87 10.45
C LYS A 14 14.89 9.94 9.32
N TRP A 15 14.29 10.08 8.14
CA TRP A 15 14.66 9.31 6.95
C TRP A 15 16.00 9.74 6.33
N GLY A 16 16.38 11.01 6.46
CA GLY A 16 17.51 11.58 5.73
C GLY A 16 17.21 11.69 4.23
N ASP A 17 18.26 11.67 3.42
CA ASP A 17 18.13 11.69 1.96
C ASP A 17 17.99 10.26 1.44
N ILE A 18 16.78 9.88 1.05
CA ILE A 18 16.47 8.56 0.48
C ILE A 18 15.89 8.71 -0.92
N GLU A 19 16.25 7.80 -1.82
CA GLU A 19 15.68 7.72 -3.16
C GLU A 19 14.34 6.98 -3.18
N TYR A 20 14.18 6.02 -2.25
CA TYR A 20 13.00 5.17 -2.16
C TYR A 20 12.62 4.91 -0.70
N LEU A 21 11.31 4.96 -0.42
CA LEU A 21 10.70 4.47 0.80
C LEU A 21 9.75 3.33 0.44
N ILE A 22 10.01 2.14 0.99
CA ILE A 22 9.14 0.97 0.80
C ILE A 22 8.25 0.85 2.03
N LEU A 23 6.94 0.79 1.79
CA LEU A 23 5.94 0.61 2.82
C LEU A 23 5.37 -0.81 2.73
N ASP A 24 5.58 -1.60 3.79
CA ASP A 24 4.93 -2.90 3.93
C ASP A 24 3.56 -2.71 4.59
N LEU A 25 2.51 -2.89 3.81
CA LEU A 25 1.14 -2.68 4.25
C LEU A 25 0.52 -4.00 4.72
N PRO A 26 -0.35 -3.98 5.75
CA PRO A 26 -1.13 -5.15 6.10
C PRO A 26 -1.99 -5.60 4.89
N PRO A 27 -2.27 -6.90 4.76
CA PRO A 27 -2.97 -7.41 3.58
C PRO A 27 -4.41 -6.88 3.49
N GLY A 28 -4.87 -6.67 2.25
CA GLY A 28 -6.26 -6.33 1.94
C GLY A 28 -6.49 -4.83 1.72
N THR A 29 -7.73 -4.40 1.97
CA THR A 29 -8.26 -3.08 1.61
C THR A 29 -8.77 -2.32 2.84
N GLY A 30 -8.16 -2.55 4.00
CA GLY A 30 -8.58 -1.95 5.27
C GLY A 30 -8.17 -0.47 5.38
N ASP A 31 -8.52 0.14 6.49
CA ASP A 31 -8.31 1.58 6.77
C ASP A 31 -6.87 2.04 6.50
N VAL A 32 -5.87 1.21 6.80
CA VAL A 32 -4.45 1.54 6.59
C VAL A 32 -4.13 1.79 5.12
N ALA A 33 -4.67 0.98 4.21
CA ALA A 33 -4.40 1.13 2.79
C ALA A 33 -5.09 2.39 2.23
N LEU A 34 -6.32 2.67 2.68
CA LEU A 34 -7.05 3.90 2.32
C LEU A 34 -6.39 5.16 2.88
N ASP A 35 -5.90 5.11 4.12
CA ASP A 35 -5.16 6.20 4.75
C ASP A 35 -3.88 6.50 3.95
N VAL A 36 -3.14 5.47 3.52
CA VAL A 36 -1.95 5.64 2.68
C VAL A 36 -2.30 6.23 1.31
N HIS A 37 -3.35 5.75 0.64
CA HIS A 37 -3.80 6.34 -0.62
C HIS A 37 -4.16 7.82 -0.48
N THR A 38 -4.77 8.20 0.64
CA THR A 38 -5.15 9.59 0.93
C THR A 38 -3.95 10.46 1.28
N MET A 39 -3.04 9.96 2.13
CA MET A 39 -1.87 10.73 2.59
C MET A 39 -0.76 10.81 1.52
N LEU A 40 -0.60 9.76 0.71
CA LEU A 40 0.43 9.62 -0.31
C LEU A 40 -0.18 9.30 -1.68
N PRO A 41 -0.96 10.23 -2.28
CA PRO A 41 -1.69 9.97 -3.53
C PRO A 41 -0.77 9.73 -4.74
N SER A 42 0.48 10.19 -4.68
CA SER A 42 1.49 9.99 -5.74
C SER A 42 2.33 8.74 -5.57
N SER A 43 2.16 8.01 -4.46
CA SER A 43 2.90 6.76 -4.25
C SER A 43 2.44 5.68 -5.23
N LYS A 44 3.29 4.67 -5.41
CA LYS A 44 3.05 3.60 -6.37
C LYS A 44 2.96 2.27 -5.66
N GLU A 45 2.03 1.44 -6.08
CA GLU A 45 1.71 0.18 -5.43
C GLU A 45 2.21 -1.01 -6.25
N ILE A 46 2.73 -2.02 -5.56
CA ILE A 46 3.05 -3.34 -6.13
C ILE A 46 2.15 -4.35 -5.44
N ILE A 47 1.35 -5.06 -6.23
CA ILE A 47 0.46 -6.09 -5.70
C ILE A 47 1.23 -7.40 -5.59
N VAL A 48 1.29 -7.97 -4.39
CA VAL A 48 1.98 -9.24 -4.14
C VAL A 48 0.97 -10.36 -3.89
N THR A 49 1.17 -11.52 -4.50
CA THR A 49 0.28 -12.67 -4.33
C THR A 49 0.99 -14.01 -4.52
N THR A 50 0.30 -15.11 -4.20
CA THR A 50 0.73 -16.49 -4.46
C THR A 50 -0.32 -17.20 -5.34
N PRO A 51 -0.03 -18.39 -5.92
CA PRO A 51 -1.04 -19.17 -6.66
C PRO A 51 -2.24 -19.62 -5.81
N HIS A 52 -2.16 -19.54 -4.48
CA HIS A 52 -3.23 -20.00 -3.61
C HIS A 52 -4.49 -19.13 -3.81
N PRO A 53 -5.68 -19.72 -4.06
CA PRO A 53 -6.88 -18.97 -4.45
C PRO A 53 -7.25 -17.84 -3.48
N THR A 54 -7.13 -18.07 -2.17
CA THR A 54 -7.40 -17.05 -1.15
C THR A 54 -6.46 -15.86 -1.24
N ALA A 55 -5.16 -16.08 -1.48
CA ALA A 55 -4.19 -15.01 -1.61
C ALA A 55 -4.41 -14.21 -2.90
N ALA A 56 -4.71 -14.91 -4.00
CA ALA A 56 -5.07 -14.29 -5.28
C ALA A 56 -6.33 -13.41 -5.14
N PHE A 57 -7.33 -13.87 -4.40
CA PHE A 57 -8.56 -13.11 -4.15
C PHE A 57 -8.30 -11.83 -3.34
N VAL A 58 -7.50 -11.91 -2.26
CA VAL A 58 -7.14 -10.72 -1.46
C VAL A 58 -6.34 -9.71 -2.29
N ALA A 59 -5.35 -10.19 -3.05
CA ALA A 59 -4.55 -9.35 -3.94
C ALA A 59 -5.38 -8.67 -5.04
N ALA A 60 -6.34 -9.39 -5.63
CA ALA A 60 -7.26 -8.83 -6.62
C ALA A 60 -8.11 -7.70 -6.03
N ARG A 61 -8.55 -7.82 -4.77
CA ARG A 61 -9.28 -6.75 -4.08
C ARG A 61 -8.42 -5.53 -3.80
N ALA A 62 -7.17 -5.72 -3.36
CA ALA A 62 -6.21 -4.62 -3.19
C ALA A 62 -5.99 -3.86 -4.52
N GLY A 63 -5.74 -4.58 -5.61
CA GLY A 63 -5.58 -3.97 -6.93
C GLY A 63 -6.85 -3.28 -7.45
N ALA A 64 -8.04 -3.80 -7.14
CA ALA A 64 -9.30 -3.15 -7.50
C ALA A 64 -9.54 -1.84 -6.71
N MET A 65 -9.15 -1.81 -5.44
CA MET A 65 -9.20 -0.61 -4.60
C MET A 65 -8.23 0.45 -5.12
N ALA A 66 -6.98 0.10 -5.40
CA ALA A 66 -5.99 1.01 -5.97
C ALA A 66 -6.50 1.68 -7.27
N LYS A 67 -7.18 0.92 -8.13
CA LYS A 67 -7.82 1.49 -9.33
C LYS A 67 -8.99 2.44 -9.01
N HIS A 68 -9.76 2.18 -7.96
CA HIS A 68 -10.87 3.04 -7.54
C HIS A 68 -10.40 4.35 -6.90
N THR A 69 -9.21 4.35 -6.30
CA THR A 69 -8.59 5.51 -5.65
C THR A 69 -7.59 6.23 -6.56
N ASP A 70 -7.59 5.92 -7.87
CA ASP A 70 -6.69 6.46 -8.89
C ASP A 70 -5.18 6.30 -8.55
N HIS A 71 -4.85 5.25 -7.80
CA HIS A 71 -3.51 4.97 -7.34
C HIS A 71 -2.73 4.14 -8.38
N SER A 72 -1.44 4.46 -8.56
CA SER A 72 -0.64 3.90 -9.65
C SER A 72 -0.10 2.51 -9.29
N ILE A 73 -0.52 1.47 -10.02
CA ILE A 73 0.00 0.11 -9.85
C ILE A 73 1.16 -0.12 -10.81
N LEU A 74 2.36 -0.42 -10.28
CA LEU A 74 3.55 -0.72 -11.07
C LEU A 74 3.53 -2.13 -11.66
N GLY A 75 2.88 -3.07 -10.97
CA GLY A 75 2.80 -4.46 -11.42
C GLY A 75 2.27 -5.40 -10.35
N VAL A 76 2.18 -6.67 -10.72
CA VAL A 76 1.81 -7.78 -9.83
C VAL A 76 3.01 -8.72 -9.72
N MET A 77 3.47 -8.97 -8.51
CA MET A 77 4.49 -9.96 -8.21
C MET A 77 3.82 -11.25 -7.72
N LYS A 78 4.23 -12.37 -8.31
CA LYS A 78 3.75 -13.71 -7.93
C LYS A 78 4.91 -14.48 -7.30
N THR A 79 4.73 -14.92 -6.06
CA THR A 79 5.69 -15.74 -5.32
C THR A 79 5.26 -17.19 -5.20
#